data_AF-A0A925HYD0-F1
#
_entry.id   AF-A0A925HYD0-F1
#
_cell.length_a   1.000
_cell.length_b   1.000
_cell.length_c   1.000
_cell.angle_alpha   90.00
_cell.angle_beta   90.00
_cell.angle_gamma   90.00
#
_symmetry.space_group_name_H-M   'P 1'
#
loop_
_entity.id
_entity.type
_entity.pdbx_description
1 polymer ?
#
loop_
_entity_poly.entity_id
_entity_poly.type
_entity_poly.pdbx_seq_one_letter_code
_entity_poly.pdbx_strand_id
1 'polypeptide(L)'
;MSDNHAESEVWLARAAAGDVSARAQLLQLHRARLRRMVTIRLDRRLLQRIDPSDIIQETLILADRRLDEYLRDQPIPFYPWLRQLAWDQLVTALRRHVLAGRRSRSREEA
;
A
#
# COMPACT_ATOMS: atom_id res chain seq x y z
N MET A 1 -15.68 -15.25 1.46
CA MET A 1 -14.85 -14.23 0.75
C MET A 1 -13.74 -14.93 -0.05
N SER A 2 -14.10 -15.92 -0.88
CA SER A 2 -13.13 -16.76 -1.60
C SER A 2 -12.91 -16.32 -3.06
N ASP A 3 -13.80 -15.47 -3.60
CA ASP A 3 -13.76 -15.06 -5.02
C ASP A 3 -12.54 -14.23 -5.40
N ASN A 4 -11.97 -13.49 -4.45
CA ASN A 4 -10.91 -12.55 -4.77
C ASN A 4 -9.59 -13.26 -5.14
N HIS A 5 -9.35 -14.50 -4.70
CA HIS A 5 -8.09 -15.18 -4.99
C HIS A 5 -8.02 -15.66 -6.44
N ALA A 6 -9.06 -16.33 -6.93
CA ALA A 6 -9.12 -16.80 -8.32
C ALA A 6 -9.08 -15.63 -9.31
N GLU A 7 -9.80 -14.54 -9.05
CA GLU A 7 -9.70 -13.32 -9.85
C GLU A 7 -8.31 -12.70 -9.81
N SER A 8 -7.62 -12.73 -8.65
CA SER A 8 -6.25 -12.22 -8.55
C SER A 8 -5.30 -12.99 -9.44
N GLU A 9 -5.38 -14.33 -9.46
CA GLU A 9 -4.53 -15.18 -10.31
C GLU A 9 -4.73 -14.88 -11.80
N VAL A 10 -5.98 -14.64 -12.23
CA VAL A 10 -6.27 -14.26 -13.63
C VAL A 10 -5.62 -12.94 -14.00
N TRP A 11 -5.76 -11.92 -13.14
CA TRP A 11 -5.15 -10.62 -13.41
C TRP A 11 -3.63 -10.65 -13.30
N LEU A 12 -3.07 -11.47 -12.42
CA LEU A 12 -1.63 -11.72 -12.32
C LEU A 12 -1.07 -12.33 -13.60
N ALA A 13 -1.71 -13.37 -14.13
CA ALA A 13 -1.28 -14.02 -15.36
C ALA A 13 -1.32 -13.06 -16.56
N ARG A 14 -2.38 -12.23 -16.67
CA ARG A 14 -2.49 -11.21 -17.72
C ARG A 14 -1.45 -10.11 -17.57
N ALA A 15 -1.21 -9.64 -16.35
CA ALA A 15 -0.16 -8.65 -16.08
C ALA A 15 1.23 -9.19 -16.42
N ALA A 16 1.51 -10.47 -16.12
CA ALA A 16 2.75 -11.15 -16.51
C ALA A 16 2.91 -11.28 -18.03
N ALA A 17 1.80 -11.39 -18.77
CA ALA A 17 1.78 -11.39 -20.23
C ALA A 17 1.93 -9.99 -20.87
N GLY A 18 2.12 -8.93 -20.06
CA GLY A 18 2.31 -7.56 -20.54
C GLY A 18 1.03 -6.75 -20.70
N ASP A 19 -0.13 -7.26 -20.24
CA ASP A 19 -1.37 -6.49 -20.24
C ASP A 19 -1.32 -5.36 -19.20
N VAL A 20 -1.11 -4.13 -19.67
CA VAL A 20 -1.05 -2.93 -18.83
C VAL A 20 -2.37 -2.70 -18.08
N SER A 21 -3.51 -3.03 -18.69
CA SER A 21 -4.82 -2.87 -18.06
C SER A 21 -5.02 -3.85 -16.91
N ALA A 22 -4.47 -5.06 -17.01
CA ALA A 22 -4.55 -6.08 -15.97
C ALA A 22 -3.84 -5.65 -14.68
N ARG A 23 -2.76 -4.87 -14.77
CA ARG A 23 -2.06 -4.29 -13.60
C ARG A 23 -3.01 -3.42 -12.78
N ALA A 24 -3.71 -2.51 -13.46
CA ALA A 24 -4.66 -1.61 -12.82
C ALA A 24 -5.83 -2.37 -12.19
N GLN A 25 -6.35 -3.38 -12.89
CA GLN A 25 -7.44 -4.23 -12.37
C GLN A 25 -7.01 -5.02 -11.14
N LEU A 26 -5.82 -5.63 -11.17
CA LEU A 26 -5.25 -6.36 -10.05
C LEU A 26 -5.13 -5.47 -8.81
N LEU A 27 -4.54 -4.29 -8.96
CA LEU A 27 -4.35 -3.33 -7.87
C LEU A 27 -5.70 -2.81 -7.33
N GLN A 28 -6.64 -2.50 -8.22
CA GLN A 28 -7.96 -2.01 -7.86
C GLN A 28 -8.78 -3.05 -7.09
N LEU A 29 -8.70 -4.33 -7.49
CA LEU A 29 -9.34 -5.45 -6.81
C LEU A 29 -8.94 -5.52 -5.33
N HIS A 30 -7.67 -5.25 -5.01
CA HIS A 30 -7.18 -5.31 -3.63
C HIS A 30 -7.31 -4.00 -2.85
N ARG A 31 -7.57 -2.87 -3.50
CA ARG A 31 -7.61 -1.54 -2.88
C ARG A 31 -8.55 -1.48 -1.67
N ALA A 32 -9.78 -1.96 -1.81
CA ALA A 32 -10.77 -1.91 -0.73
C ALA A 32 -10.36 -2.76 0.49
N ARG A 33 -9.80 -3.95 0.24
CA ARG A 33 -9.32 -4.85 1.29
C ARG A 33 -8.09 -4.27 1.99
N LEU A 34 -7.17 -3.68 1.23
CA LEU A 34 -5.98 -3.02 1.76
C LEU A 34 -6.36 -1.82 2.63
N ARG A 35 -7.31 -0.99 2.18
CA ARG A 35 -7.83 0.15 2.95
C ARG A 35 -8.40 -0.27 4.30
N ARG A 36 -9.30 -1.28 4.33
CA ARG A 36 -9.83 -1.83 5.60
C ARG A 36 -8.71 -2.29 6.54
N MET A 37 -7.72 -2.98 5.99
CA MET A 37 -6.57 -3.49 6.75
C MET A 37 -5.72 -2.37 7.36
N VAL A 38 -5.46 -1.29 6.61
CA VAL A 38 -4.74 -0.10 7.09
C VAL A 38 -5.56 0.66 8.13
N THR A 39 -6.85 0.90 7.88
CA THR A 39 -7.74 1.61 8.82
C THR A 39 -7.83 0.91 10.18
N ILE A 40 -7.88 -0.43 10.21
CA ILE A 40 -7.89 -1.19 11.47
C ILE A 40 -6.57 -1.08 12.23
N ARG A 41 -5.43 -0.94 11.52
CA ARG A 41 -4.10 -0.86 12.13
C ARG A 41 -3.72 0.54 12.61
N LEU A 42 -4.37 1.56 12.09
CA LEU A 42 -4.18 2.94 12.52
C LEU A 42 -4.99 3.18 13.80
N ASP A 43 -4.29 3.42 14.92
CA ASP A 43 -4.90 3.94 16.14
C ASP A 43 -5.65 5.25 15.86
N ARG A 44 -6.77 5.51 16.55
CA ARG A 44 -7.56 6.75 16.43
C ARG A 44 -6.70 8.02 16.53
N ARG A 45 -5.64 8.03 17.33
CA ARG A 45 -4.72 9.19 17.44
C ARG A 45 -3.88 9.40 16.18
N LEU A 46 -3.55 8.32 15.47
CA LEU A 46 -2.80 8.37 14.21
C LEU A 46 -3.70 8.79 13.04
N LEU A 47 -4.98 8.38 13.05
CA LEU A 47 -5.98 8.80 12.06
C LEU A 47 -6.22 10.32 12.02
N GLN A 48 -5.89 11.06 13.09
CA GLN A 48 -5.96 12.52 13.10
C GLN A 48 -4.79 13.19 12.36
N ARG A 49 -3.73 12.45 12.05
CA ARG A 49 -2.48 12.98 11.48
C ARG A 49 -2.10 12.35 10.15
N ILE A 50 -2.67 11.19 9.83
CA ILE A 50 -2.39 10.41 8.63
C ILE A 50 -3.73 9.99 8.02
N ASP A 51 -3.97 10.34 6.75
CA ASP A 51 -5.11 9.83 6.00
C ASP A 51 -4.80 8.40 5.49
N PRO A 52 -5.63 7.40 5.80
CA PRO A 52 -5.47 6.06 5.23
C PRO A 52 -5.44 6.04 3.69
N SER A 53 -6.16 6.96 3.03
CA SER A 53 -6.25 7.05 1.58
C SER A 53 -4.89 7.39 0.95
N ASP A 54 -4.11 8.25 1.60
CA ASP A 54 -2.76 8.62 1.14
C ASP A 54 -1.83 7.40 1.19
N ILE A 55 -1.86 6.67 2.31
CA ILE A 55 -1.08 5.43 2.47
C ILE A 55 -1.44 4.42 1.38
N ILE A 56 -2.73 4.25 1.11
CA ILE A 56 -3.18 3.33 0.06
C ILE A 56 -2.72 3.82 -1.32
N GLN A 57 -2.85 5.10 -1.63
CA GLN A 57 -2.43 5.66 -2.91
C GLN A 57 -0.93 5.48 -3.14
N GLU A 58 -0.10 5.85 -2.17
CA GLU A 58 1.36 5.66 -2.26
C GLU A 58 1.72 4.17 -2.40
N THR A 59 1.02 3.29 -1.68
CA THR A 59 1.24 1.84 -1.77
C THR A 59 0.92 1.31 -3.17
N LEU A 60 -0.19 1.73 -3.78
CA LEU A 60 -0.56 1.27 -5.12
C LEU A 60 0.42 1.77 -6.18
N ILE A 61 0.92 3.00 -6.05
CA ILE A 61 1.96 3.55 -6.93
C ILE A 61 3.26 2.75 -6.78
N LEU A 62 3.68 2.45 -5.55
CA LEU A 62 4.87 1.65 -5.31
C LEU A 62 4.70 0.20 -5.82
N ALA A 63 3.53 -0.38 -5.60
CA ALA A 63 3.20 -1.72 -6.08
C ALA A 63 3.26 -1.77 -7.61
N ASP A 64 2.66 -0.81 -8.32
CA ASP A 64 2.75 -0.76 -9.78
C ASP A 64 4.20 -0.65 -10.27
N ARG A 65 5.03 0.18 -9.63
CA ARG A 65 6.47 0.29 -9.99
C ARG A 65 7.27 -0.99 -9.75
N ARG A 66 6.90 -1.77 -8.73
CA ARG A 66 7.59 -3.01 -8.34
C ARG A 66 6.92 -4.27 -8.89
N LEU A 67 5.82 -4.13 -9.63
CA LEU A 67 5.03 -5.26 -10.07
C LEU A 67 5.82 -6.14 -11.04
N ASP A 68 6.66 -5.56 -11.90
CA ASP A 68 7.50 -6.33 -12.82
C ASP A 68 8.53 -7.20 -12.09
N GLU A 69 9.13 -6.67 -11.03
CA GLU A 69 10.03 -7.42 -10.15
C GLU A 69 9.26 -8.57 -9.47
N TYR A 70 8.10 -8.26 -8.89
CA TYR A 70 7.26 -9.24 -8.23
C TYR A 70 6.82 -10.36 -9.19
N LEU A 71 6.39 -10.03 -10.41
CA LEU A 71 5.89 -11.02 -11.37
C LEU A 71 6.97 -11.99 -11.85
N ARG A 72 8.25 -11.57 -11.85
CA ARG A 72 9.40 -12.43 -12.19
C ARG A 72 9.69 -13.46 -11.10
N ASP A 73 9.70 -13.03 -9.83
CA ASP A 73 10.20 -13.87 -8.73
C ASP A 73 9.10 -14.52 -7.89
N GLN A 74 7.91 -13.90 -7.83
CA GLN A 74 6.72 -14.29 -7.07
C GLN A 74 7.03 -15.00 -5.72
N PRO A 75 7.83 -14.37 -4.84
CA PRO A 75 8.39 -15.06 -3.68
C PRO A 75 7.34 -15.43 -2.62
N ILE A 76 6.22 -14.70 -2.61
CA ILE A 76 5.07 -14.89 -1.73
C ILE A 76 3.79 -14.55 -2.49
N PRO A 77 2.61 -14.98 -2.02
CA PRO A 77 1.35 -14.59 -2.65
C PRO A 77 1.16 -13.07 -2.70
N PHE A 78 0.41 -12.61 -3.69
CA PHE A 78 0.31 -11.19 -4.05
C PHE A 78 -0.20 -10.30 -2.91
N TYR A 79 -1.26 -10.72 -2.23
CA TYR A 79 -1.85 -9.91 -1.17
C TYR A 79 -0.93 -9.74 0.06
N PRO A 80 -0.27 -10.79 0.59
CA PRO A 80 0.81 -10.64 1.56
C PRO A 80 1.92 -9.66 1.14
N TRP A 81 2.36 -9.71 -0.12
CA TRP A 81 3.33 -8.76 -0.66
C TRP A 81 2.81 -7.32 -0.64
N LEU A 82 1.58 -7.09 -1.12
CA LEU A 82 0.94 -5.78 -1.10
C LEU A 82 0.75 -5.24 0.33
N ARG A 83 0.45 -6.12 1.28
CA ARG A 83 0.36 -5.77 2.71
C ARG A 83 1.69 -5.32 3.28
N GLN A 84 2.81 -5.93 2.86
CA GLN A 84 4.14 -5.51 3.30
C GLN A 84 4.46 -4.10 2.80
N LEU A 85 4.20 -3.81 1.52
CA LEU A 85 4.40 -2.47 0.97
C LEU A 85 3.57 -1.42 1.72
N ALA A 86 2.30 -1.73 2.05
CA ALA A 86 1.46 -0.83 2.85
C ALA A 86 2.03 -0.56 4.25
N TRP A 87 2.62 -1.58 4.87
CA TRP A 87 3.25 -1.43 6.17
C TRP A 87 4.50 -0.53 6.10
N ASP A 88 5.33 -0.70 5.08
CA ASP A 88 6.51 0.13 4.85
C ASP A 88 6.13 1.59 4.61
N GLN A 89 5.07 1.85 3.83
CA GLN A 89 4.52 3.20 3.64
C GLN A 89 4.01 3.80 4.95
N LEU A 90 3.28 3.01 5.75
CA LEU A 90 2.78 3.48 7.03
C LEU A 90 3.92 3.85 7.99
N VAL A 91 4.95 3.01 8.10
CA VAL A 91 6.13 3.29 8.93
C VAL A 91 6.86 4.54 8.44
N THR A 92 6.98 4.70 7.12
CA THR A 92 7.60 5.88 6.51
C THR A 92 6.83 7.17 6.84
N ALA A 93 5.50 7.15 6.70
CA ALA A 93 4.64 8.27 7.05
C ALA A 93 4.77 8.63 8.54
N LEU A 94 4.68 7.63 9.43
CA LEU A 94 4.84 7.82 10.87
C LEU A 94 6.18 8.48 11.22
N ARG A 95 7.30 8.02 10.62
CA ARG A 95 8.62 8.61 10.81
C ARG A 95 8.67 10.08 10.37
N ARG A 96 8.12 10.41 9.19
CA ARG A 96 8.09 11.78 8.67
C ARG A 96 7.31 12.71 9.61
N HIS A 97 6.16 12.27 10.12
CA HIS A 97 5.35 13.08 11.04
C HIS A 97 6.01 13.30 12.40
N VAL A 98 6.66 12.28 12.97
CA VAL A 98 7.41 12.42 14.22
C VAL A 98 8.54 13.45 14.07
N LEU A 99 9.26 13.41 12.94
CA LEU A 99 10.33 14.38 12.66
C LEU A 99 9.79 15.80 12.40
N ALA A 100 8.67 15.93 11.67
CA ALA A 100 8.03 17.22 11.42
C ALA A 100 7.53 17.89 12.71
N GLY A 101 6.93 17.12 13.62
CA GLY A 101 6.49 17.61 14.93
C GLY A 101 7.62 17.99 15.90
N ARG A 102 8.86 17.54 15.66
CA ARG A 102 10.03 18.00 16.43
C ARG A 102 10.56 19.33 15.92
N ARG A 103 10.50 19.58 14.60
CA ARG A 103 10.95 20.86 14.00
C ARG A 103 10.04 22.05 14.32
N SER A 104 8.75 21.81 14.57
CA SER A 104 7.81 22.86 14.98
C SER A 104 8.04 23.33 16.42
N ARG A 105 8.53 22.46 17.31
CA ARG A 105 8.83 22.84 18.71
C ARG A 105 10.12 23.63 18.87
N SER A 106 11.06 23.50 17.93
CA SER A 106 12.33 24.21 17.94
C SER A 106 12.31 25.55 17.18
N ARG A 107 11.12 26.12 16.90
CA ARG A 107 10.98 27.40 16.17
C ARG A 107 10.08 28.43 16.87
N GLU A 108 9.82 28.25 18.17
CA GLU A 108 9.08 29.19 19.02
C GLU A 108 9.91 29.75 20.20
N GLU A 109 11.23 29.54 20.19
CA GLU A 109 12.17 30.19 21.13
C GLU A 109 13.20 30.98 20.32
N ALA A 110 12.83 32.17 19.83
CA ALA A 110 13.75 33.21 19.38
C ALA A 110 13.07 34.58 19.46
#